data_AF-A0A517WST7-F1
#
_entry.id   AF-A0A517WST7-F1
#
_cell.length_a   1.000
_cell.length_b   1.000
_cell.length_c   1.000
_cell.angle_alpha   90.00
_cell.angle_beta   90.00
_cell.angle_gamma   90.00
#
_symmetry.space_group_name_H-M   'P 1'
#
loop_
_entity.id
_entity.type
_entity.pdbx_description
1 polymer ?
#
loop_
_entity_poly.entity_id
_entity_poly.type
_entity_poly.pdbx_seq_one_letter_code
_entity_poly.pdbx_strand_id
1 'polypeptide(L)'
;MLKLRAGSTLLVVLVVVVMLSLGAYTFSELMIVEMEAANIYGRSLQSRELALSGIEQAAVYVGDRSEIDGWNSYHNPEQFQNINLVPGEISRTSGYFSVVAPVVTDSESKSIRFGLMNESGKLNLNILATEEVDDLEDVDSELDDFDIEADTPVDRLMYIPNMTEDIAAAILDWIDEDDETRSLGAESDYYETLESPYSAKNAPLESLDELLLVRGVTPELLYGEDTNRNGILDPNENDGDATLPLDNADGVLDPGWSAFFTVYSREINIRPDGSEKINLNATMLTELYDELEVELGPDEARFIVAYRTSGPVPTLSDLDSGDILGSTVGGGTSEKEALNELAVGIAKAIFSEEGVTVTRAGIDLSAGGIYSINSIYDLIGSEVETEIDGQQTTLVSPWSTDPAAMTADLPILHDLLTTTKSQYIEGRIDIGQARLETLLGIPEMDEDLANSIVNSQMTDTNGAPSTEISQARQTTGWLVIEGLTTIEQMRKLAPYINSGGDVFRAQSLGYYGKGGPVTRVEAIIDGTFIPPRITYIRDLSNLGAGYPLSSFRGNETWWLGETTQ
;
A
#
# COMPACT_ATOMS: atom_id res chain seq x y z
N MET A 1 30.89 -58.08 -70.80
CA MET A 1 29.93 -57.76 -69.72
C MET A 1 30.15 -56.39 -69.06
N LEU A 2 31.00 -55.48 -69.58
CA LEU A 2 31.26 -54.16 -68.95
C LEU A 2 30.61 -52.95 -69.65
N LYS A 3 29.93 -53.11 -70.80
CA LYS A 3 29.30 -52.00 -71.55
C LYS A 3 27.81 -51.75 -71.26
N LEU A 4 27.15 -52.59 -70.44
CA LEU A 4 25.72 -52.44 -70.07
C LEU A 4 25.48 -51.93 -68.63
N ARG A 5 26.54 -51.66 -67.86
CA ARG A 5 26.46 -51.17 -66.46
C ARG A 5 26.76 -49.68 -66.28
N ALA A 6 27.13 -48.96 -67.35
CA ALA A 6 27.54 -47.55 -67.27
C ALA A 6 26.37 -46.57 -67.11
N GLY A 7 25.16 -46.90 -67.60
CA GLY A 7 23.98 -46.05 -67.47
C GLY A 7 23.29 -46.11 -66.10
N SER A 8 23.33 -47.28 -65.43
CA SER A 8 22.74 -47.46 -64.09
C SER A 8 23.54 -46.76 -62.99
N THR A 9 24.87 -46.69 -63.12
CA THR A 9 25.72 -46.00 -62.15
C THR A 9 25.43 -44.51 -62.08
N LEU A 10 25.17 -43.86 -63.23
CA LEU A 10 24.82 -42.44 -63.27
C LEU A 10 23.50 -42.16 -62.54
N LEU A 11 22.49 -43.01 -62.72
CA LEU A 11 21.19 -42.88 -62.03
C LEU A 11 21.33 -43.09 -60.53
N VAL A 12 22.12 -44.08 -60.09
CA VAL A 12 22.39 -44.30 -58.66
C VAL A 12 23.12 -43.11 -58.06
N VAL A 13 24.15 -42.59 -58.74
CA VAL A 13 24.88 -41.39 -58.29
C VAL A 13 23.96 -40.19 -58.22
N LEU A 14 23.08 -39.98 -59.21
CA LEU A 14 22.13 -38.87 -59.20
C LEU A 14 21.15 -38.97 -58.02
N VAL A 15 20.61 -40.15 -57.74
CA VAL A 15 19.72 -40.37 -56.58
C VAL A 15 20.46 -40.13 -55.27
N VAL A 16 21.70 -40.61 -55.15
CA VAL A 16 22.53 -40.36 -53.95
C VAL A 16 22.81 -38.86 -53.80
N VAL A 17 23.15 -38.15 -54.87
CA VAL A 17 23.37 -36.70 -54.83
C VAL A 17 22.09 -35.97 -54.43
N VAL A 18 20.94 -36.32 -55.00
CA VAL A 18 19.65 -35.71 -54.62
C VAL A 18 19.32 -35.98 -53.14
N MET A 19 19.52 -37.20 -52.65
CA MET A 19 19.31 -37.53 -51.23
C MET A 19 20.27 -36.77 -50.31
N LEU A 20 21.55 -36.65 -50.68
CA LEU A 20 22.53 -35.87 -49.92
C LEU A 20 22.20 -34.38 -49.95
N SER A 21 21.77 -33.84 -51.09
CA SER A 21 21.35 -32.44 -51.22
C SER A 21 20.11 -32.15 -50.38
N LEU A 22 19.12 -33.06 -50.38
CA LEU A 22 17.94 -32.92 -49.53
C LEU A 22 18.32 -33.00 -48.05
N GLY A 23 19.17 -33.95 -47.66
CA GLY A 23 19.67 -34.07 -46.29
C GLY A 23 20.45 -32.84 -45.82
N ALA A 24 21.30 -32.29 -46.68
CA ALA A 24 22.03 -31.05 -46.40
C ALA A 24 21.08 -29.85 -46.29
N TYR A 25 20.06 -29.78 -47.14
CA TYR A 25 19.03 -28.73 -47.08
C TYR A 25 18.22 -28.81 -45.77
N THR A 26 17.71 -29.99 -45.41
CA THR A 26 16.95 -30.18 -44.16
C THR A 26 17.81 -29.89 -42.92
N PHE A 27 19.09 -30.26 -42.94
CA PHE A 27 20.01 -29.94 -41.85
C PHE A 27 20.25 -28.44 -41.76
N SER A 28 20.42 -27.75 -42.88
CA SER A 28 20.60 -26.29 -42.90
C SER A 28 19.39 -25.55 -42.35
N GLU A 29 18.17 -25.93 -42.74
CA GLU A 29 16.94 -25.35 -42.20
C GLU A 29 16.82 -25.59 -40.70
N LEU A 30 17.07 -26.82 -40.24
CA LEU A 30 17.08 -27.13 -38.81
C LEU A 30 18.10 -26.29 -38.04
N MET A 31 19.33 -26.14 -38.56
CA MET A 31 20.36 -25.34 -37.91
C MET A 31 20.04 -23.84 -37.86
N ILE A 32 19.33 -23.30 -38.86
CA ILE A 32 18.86 -21.91 -38.84
C ILE A 32 17.81 -21.73 -37.73
N VAL A 33 16.84 -22.64 -37.63
CA VAL A 33 15.80 -22.62 -36.60
C VAL A 33 16.42 -22.75 -35.20
N GLU A 34 17.35 -23.69 -35.00
CA GLU A 34 18.04 -23.86 -33.72
C GLU A 34 18.88 -22.63 -33.34
N MET A 35 19.57 -22.02 -34.31
CA MET A 35 20.31 -20.77 -34.07
C MET A 35 19.38 -19.61 -33.68
N GLU A 36 18.22 -19.50 -34.34
CA GLU A 36 17.23 -18.47 -34.03
C GLU A 36 16.57 -18.70 -32.66
N ALA A 37 16.21 -19.94 -32.35
CA ALA A 37 15.68 -20.34 -31.04
C ALA A 37 16.68 -20.04 -29.91
N ALA A 38 17.96 -20.40 -30.09
CA ALA A 38 19.00 -20.11 -29.12
C ALA A 38 19.21 -18.59 -28.92
N ASN A 39 19.10 -17.80 -29.99
CA ASN A 39 19.21 -16.34 -29.91
C ASN A 39 18.00 -15.72 -29.20
N ILE A 40 16.77 -16.16 -29.51
CA ILE A 40 15.55 -15.71 -28.84
C ILE A 40 15.60 -16.07 -27.35
N TYR A 41 16.00 -17.30 -27.02
CA TYR A 41 16.13 -17.75 -25.63
C TYR A 41 17.17 -16.94 -24.85
N GLY A 42 18.34 -16.67 -25.45
CA GLY A 42 19.34 -15.80 -24.83
C GLY A 42 18.83 -14.38 -24.62
N ARG A 43 18.07 -13.85 -25.59
CA ARG A 43 17.45 -12.53 -25.49
C ARG A 43 16.34 -12.46 -24.44
N SER A 44 15.53 -13.51 -24.29
CA SER A 44 14.45 -13.55 -23.30
C SER A 44 14.99 -13.63 -21.88
N LEU A 45 16.11 -14.33 -21.68
CA LEU A 45 16.81 -14.31 -20.40
C LEU A 45 17.35 -12.91 -20.09
N GLN A 46 18.00 -12.26 -21.06
CA GLN A 46 18.51 -10.91 -20.85
C GLN A 46 17.38 -9.88 -20.64
N SER A 47 16.24 -9.98 -21.34
CA SER A 47 15.09 -9.11 -21.09
C SER A 47 14.51 -9.30 -19.69
N ARG A 48 14.51 -10.53 -19.18
CA ARG A 48 14.12 -10.81 -17.79
C ARG A 48 15.05 -10.16 -16.78
N GLU A 49 16.36 -10.28 -16.96
CA GLU A 49 17.34 -9.63 -16.08
C GLU A 49 17.27 -8.09 -16.15
N LEU A 50 16.96 -7.54 -17.32
CA LEU A 50 16.69 -6.10 -17.48
C LEU A 50 15.46 -5.67 -16.67
N ALA A 51 14.37 -6.44 -16.75
CA ALA A 51 13.16 -6.16 -15.97
C ALA A 51 13.43 -6.21 -14.46
N LEU A 52 14.13 -7.25 -13.99
CA LEU A 52 14.53 -7.38 -12.58
C LEU A 52 15.44 -6.24 -12.12
N SER A 53 16.35 -5.77 -12.99
CA SER A 53 17.18 -4.60 -12.68
C SER A 53 16.35 -3.34 -12.43
N GLY A 54 15.22 -3.18 -13.11
CA GLY A 54 14.28 -2.09 -12.84
C GLY A 54 13.60 -2.19 -11.47
N ILE A 55 13.31 -3.41 -11.00
CA ILE A 55 12.77 -3.65 -9.65
C ILE A 55 13.82 -3.31 -8.59
N GLU A 56 15.08 -3.70 -8.80
CA GLU A 56 16.18 -3.36 -7.89
C GLU A 56 16.44 -1.84 -7.87
N GLN A 57 16.39 -1.17 -9.02
CA GLN A 57 16.49 0.30 -9.08
C GLN A 57 15.36 0.96 -8.29
N ALA A 58 14.13 0.47 -8.42
CA ALA A 58 12.99 0.94 -7.63
C ALA A 58 13.20 0.71 -6.13
N ALA A 59 13.72 -0.45 -5.72
CA ALA A 59 14.02 -0.75 -4.32
C ALA A 59 15.10 0.18 -3.76
N VAL A 60 16.15 0.48 -4.52
CA VAL A 60 17.18 1.46 -4.13
C VAL A 60 16.57 2.86 -4.01
N TYR A 61 15.71 3.26 -4.95
CA TYR A 61 15.05 4.57 -4.92
C TYR A 61 14.12 4.76 -3.72
N VAL A 62 13.40 3.71 -3.32
CA VAL A 62 12.57 3.71 -2.10
C VAL A 62 13.42 3.76 -0.83
N GLY A 63 14.62 3.17 -0.87
CA GLY A 63 15.54 3.14 0.27
C GLY A 63 16.37 4.41 0.46
N ASP A 64 16.48 5.25 -0.57
CA ASP A 64 17.23 6.51 -0.51
C ASP A 64 16.39 7.60 0.15
N ARG A 65 16.65 7.81 1.45
CA ARG A 65 15.98 8.83 2.27
C ARG A 65 16.77 10.15 2.36
N SER A 66 17.86 10.28 1.61
CA SER A 66 18.77 11.44 1.75
C SER A 66 18.30 12.70 1.01
N GLU A 67 17.46 12.55 -0.01
CA GLU A 67 16.85 13.65 -0.78
C GLU A 67 15.32 13.67 -0.57
N ILE A 68 14.87 14.18 0.58
CA ILE A 68 13.43 14.39 0.85
C ILE A 68 12.87 15.47 -0.09
N ASP A 69 13.68 16.49 -0.40
CA ASP A 69 13.31 17.57 -1.32
C ASP A 69 13.26 17.06 -2.78
N GLY A 70 12.04 16.84 -3.28
CA GLY A 70 11.81 16.41 -4.66
C GLY A 70 11.73 14.90 -4.87
N TRP A 71 11.70 14.11 -3.78
CA TRP A 71 11.36 12.69 -3.88
C TRP A 71 9.95 12.51 -4.44
N ASN A 72 9.83 11.81 -5.56
CA ASN A 72 8.58 11.60 -6.25
C ASN A 72 8.53 10.16 -6.76
N SER A 73 7.98 9.27 -5.94
CA SER A 73 7.76 7.87 -6.31
C SER A 73 6.63 7.71 -7.34
N TYR A 74 5.70 8.65 -7.45
CA TYR A 74 4.52 8.53 -8.30
C TYR A 74 4.85 8.71 -9.80
N HIS A 75 5.59 9.75 -10.17
CA HIS A 75 5.96 9.98 -11.57
C HIS A 75 7.37 10.57 -11.70
N ASN A 76 8.36 9.72 -11.99
CA ASN A 76 9.75 10.11 -12.21
C ASN A 76 10.34 9.43 -13.46
N PRO A 77 10.07 9.99 -14.66
CA PRO A 77 10.61 9.46 -15.91
C PRO A 77 12.14 9.42 -15.97
N GLU A 78 12.84 10.33 -15.27
CA GLU A 78 14.31 10.36 -15.29
C GLU A 78 14.92 9.10 -14.67
N GLN A 79 14.26 8.53 -13.65
CA GLN A 79 14.70 7.31 -12.96
C GLN A 79 14.08 6.04 -13.55
N PHE A 80 12.91 6.15 -14.19
CA PHE A 80 12.09 4.99 -14.52
C PHE A 80 11.73 4.84 -16.00
N GLN A 81 12.02 5.80 -16.87
CA GLN A 81 11.71 5.71 -18.30
C GLN A 81 12.96 5.43 -19.14
N ASN A 82 12.90 4.39 -19.96
CA ASN A 82 13.90 4.06 -20.97
C ASN A 82 15.35 4.05 -20.48
N ILE A 83 15.58 3.48 -19.29
CA ILE A 83 16.89 3.42 -18.67
C ILE A 83 17.75 2.39 -19.39
N ASN A 84 18.85 2.85 -19.97
CA ASN A 84 19.77 2.01 -20.73
C ASN A 84 20.78 1.32 -19.80
N LEU A 85 20.62 0.01 -19.60
CA LEU A 85 21.52 -0.78 -18.78
C LEU A 85 22.62 -1.46 -19.60
N VAL A 86 22.30 -1.87 -20.84
CA VAL A 86 23.23 -2.54 -21.73
C VAL A 86 23.40 -1.69 -22.98
N PRO A 87 24.40 -0.80 -23.03
CA PRO A 87 24.62 0.03 -24.20
C PRO A 87 25.15 -0.82 -25.35
N GLY A 88 24.45 -0.75 -26.49
CA GLY A 88 24.87 -1.39 -27.74
C GLY A 88 25.26 -0.38 -28.82
N GLU A 89 26.08 -0.80 -29.79
CA GLU A 89 26.40 0.04 -30.96
C GLU A 89 25.17 0.30 -31.85
N ILE A 90 24.19 -0.61 -31.79
CA ILE A 90 22.90 -0.50 -32.49
C ILE A 90 21.74 -0.70 -31.50
N SER A 91 20.59 -0.09 -31.80
CA SER A 91 19.38 -0.19 -30.96
C SER A 91 18.90 -1.65 -30.75
N ARG A 92 19.16 -2.56 -31.70
CA ARG A 92 18.81 -4.00 -31.61
C ARG A 92 19.63 -4.79 -30.57
N THR A 93 20.78 -4.26 -30.15
CA THR A 93 21.65 -4.88 -29.14
C THR A 93 21.68 -4.06 -27.85
N SER A 94 20.96 -2.93 -27.80
CA SER A 94 20.85 -2.11 -26.60
C SER A 94 19.69 -2.62 -25.75
N GLY A 95 19.92 -2.78 -24.44
CA GLY A 95 18.96 -3.31 -23.47
C GLY A 95 18.54 -2.24 -22.48
N TYR A 96 17.23 -2.12 -22.29
CA TYR A 96 16.60 -1.09 -21.49
C TYR A 96 15.63 -1.70 -20.49
N PHE A 97 15.32 -0.95 -19.44
CA PHE A 97 14.13 -1.18 -18.63
C PHE A 97 13.28 0.08 -18.51
N SER A 98 12.01 -0.11 -18.15
CA SER A 98 11.14 0.97 -17.70
C SER A 98 10.21 0.47 -16.61
N VAL A 99 10.03 1.25 -15.56
CA VAL A 99 9.04 0.98 -14.51
C VAL A 99 7.80 1.80 -14.81
N VAL A 100 6.67 1.13 -14.96
CA VAL A 100 5.41 1.73 -15.42
C VAL A 100 4.30 1.48 -14.40
N ALA A 101 3.34 2.39 -14.42
CA ALA A 101 2.07 2.26 -13.72
C ALA A 101 0.97 2.96 -14.55
N PRO A 102 -0.29 2.51 -14.45
CA PRO A 102 -1.42 3.22 -15.04
C PRO A 102 -1.69 4.54 -14.30
N VAL A 103 -2.30 5.48 -15.02
CA VAL A 103 -2.85 6.70 -14.42
C VAL A 103 -4.28 6.40 -13.96
N VAL A 104 -4.45 6.13 -12.68
CA VAL A 104 -5.74 5.70 -12.10
C VAL A 104 -6.85 6.74 -12.25
N THR A 105 -6.49 8.02 -12.31
CA THR A 105 -7.44 9.14 -12.48
C THR A 105 -7.87 9.38 -13.92
N ASP A 106 -7.27 8.66 -14.89
CA ASP A 106 -7.66 8.73 -16.29
C ASP A 106 -8.98 7.98 -16.51
N SER A 107 -10.06 8.71 -16.74
CA SER A 107 -11.38 8.14 -16.99
C SER A 107 -11.43 7.23 -18.23
N GLU A 108 -10.51 7.41 -19.19
CA GLU A 108 -10.43 6.52 -20.35
C GLU A 108 -9.53 5.31 -20.10
N SER A 109 -8.77 5.28 -19.00
CA SER A 109 -7.79 4.23 -18.67
C SER A 109 -6.85 3.93 -19.85
N LYS A 110 -6.21 4.94 -20.44
CA LYS A 110 -5.31 4.78 -21.60
C LYS A 110 -3.90 5.29 -21.38
N SER A 111 -3.71 6.10 -20.35
CA SER A 111 -2.44 6.74 -20.05
C SER A 111 -1.63 5.96 -19.03
N ILE A 112 -0.31 6.01 -19.22
CA ILE A 112 0.68 5.44 -18.31
C ILE A 112 1.59 6.52 -17.75
N ARG A 113 2.13 6.24 -16.58
CA ARG A 113 3.17 7.02 -15.90
C ARG A 113 4.36 6.12 -15.58
N PHE A 114 5.50 6.75 -15.31
CA PHE A 114 6.73 6.06 -14.93
C PHE A 114 7.01 6.26 -13.45
N GLY A 115 6.79 5.22 -12.64
CA GLY A 115 6.87 5.32 -11.18
C GLY A 115 6.24 4.12 -10.50
N LEU A 116 5.95 4.28 -9.22
CA LEU A 116 5.49 3.23 -8.32
C LEU A 116 4.02 3.45 -7.93
N MET A 117 3.34 2.39 -7.51
CA MET A 117 1.99 2.45 -6.94
C MET A 117 2.09 2.22 -5.44
N ASN A 118 1.54 3.13 -4.63
CA ASN A 118 1.50 2.93 -3.18
C ASN A 118 0.39 1.94 -2.84
N GLU A 119 0.74 0.83 -2.17
CA GLU A 119 -0.27 -0.15 -1.76
C GLU A 119 -1.10 0.34 -0.56
N SER A 120 -0.62 1.35 0.17
CA SER A 120 -1.38 1.97 1.26
C SER A 120 -2.60 2.75 0.75
N GLY A 121 -2.72 3.02 -0.55
CA GLY A 121 -3.95 3.57 -1.14
C GLY A 121 -5.10 2.55 -1.26
N LYS A 122 -4.91 1.32 -0.77
CA LYS A 122 -5.88 0.22 -0.83
C LYS A 122 -6.23 -0.28 0.57
N LEU A 123 -7.39 -0.90 0.71
CA LEU A 123 -7.84 -1.51 1.96
C LEU A 123 -7.07 -2.81 2.20
N ASN A 124 -6.46 -2.94 3.39
CA ASN A 124 -5.72 -4.14 3.76
C ASN A 124 -6.67 -5.18 4.39
N LEU A 125 -6.94 -6.27 3.67
CA LEU A 125 -7.87 -7.31 4.11
C LEU A 125 -7.41 -8.01 5.40
N ASN A 126 -6.10 -8.18 5.57
CA ASN A 126 -5.56 -8.84 6.76
C ASN A 126 -5.80 -8.02 8.03
N ILE A 127 -5.80 -6.69 7.92
CA ILE A 127 -6.06 -5.80 9.06
C ILE A 127 -7.55 -5.72 9.34
N LEU A 128 -8.36 -5.60 8.28
CA LEU A 128 -9.82 -5.53 8.40
C LEU A 128 -10.39 -6.76 9.13
N ALA A 129 -9.86 -7.96 8.87
CA ALA A 129 -10.28 -9.18 9.55
C ALA A 129 -9.87 -9.23 11.03
N THR A 130 -8.78 -8.55 11.42
CA THR A 130 -8.32 -8.52 12.83
C THR A 130 -9.02 -7.47 13.68
N GLU A 131 -9.62 -6.43 13.08
CA GLU A 131 -10.30 -5.35 13.80
C GLU A 131 -11.57 -5.83 14.53
N GLU A 132 -12.15 -6.96 14.14
CA GLU A 132 -13.37 -7.50 14.76
C GLU A 132 -13.14 -8.13 16.14
N VAL A 133 -11.90 -8.52 16.46
CA VAL A 133 -11.59 -9.32 17.66
C VAL A 133 -11.58 -8.49 18.95
N ASP A 134 -11.46 -7.16 18.88
CA ASP A 134 -11.33 -6.31 20.08
C ASP A 134 -12.66 -5.67 20.57
N ASP A 135 -13.72 -5.61 19.74
CA ASP A 135 -14.89 -4.75 20.02
C ASP A 135 -16.19 -5.48 20.42
N LEU A 136 -16.28 -6.81 20.31
CA LEU A 136 -17.57 -7.52 20.43
C LEU A 136 -17.69 -8.56 21.57
N GLU A 137 -16.61 -8.91 22.28
CA GLU A 137 -16.71 -9.94 23.35
C GLU A 137 -17.33 -9.42 24.68
N ASP A 138 -17.44 -8.11 24.91
CA ASP A 138 -17.87 -7.55 26.21
C ASP A 138 -19.28 -6.91 26.23
N VAL A 139 -20.04 -6.95 25.13
CA VAL A 139 -21.44 -6.48 25.15
C VAL A 139 -22.36 -7.65 25.47
N ASP A 140 -22.57 -7.86 26.77
CA ASP A 140 -23.58 -8.75 27.32
C ASP A 140 -24.93 -8.49 26.61
N SER A 141 -25.38 -9.49 25.84
CA SER A 141 -26.55 -9.52 24.94
C SER A 141 -27.94 -9.25 25.58
N GLU A 142 -28.03 -8.39 26.59
CA GLU A 142 -29.28 -8.00 27.28
C GLU A 142 -29.67 -6.52 27.14
N LEU A 143 -28.91 -5.68 26.41
CA LEU A 143 -29.25 -4.26 26.16
C LEU A 143 -29.61 -3.97 24.68
N ASP A 144 -30.72 -4.57 24.27
CA ASP A 144 -31.31 -4.62 22.93
C ASP A 144 -31.99 -3.30 22.44
N ASP A 145 -31.52 -2.09 22.81
CA ASP A 145 -32.25 -0.84 22.42
C ASP A 145 -31.42 0.46 22.34
N PHE A 146 -30.09 0.38 22.16
CA PHE A 146 -29.27 1.56 21.85
C PHE A 146 -28.40 1.25 20.63
N ASP A 147 -28.91 1.56 19.44
CA ASP A 147 -28.19 1.55 18.16
C ASP A 147 -26.96 2.47 18.23
N ILE A 148 -25.82 1.95 18.66
CA ILE A 148 -24.53 2.48 18.25
C ILE A 148 -24.17 1.67 17.00
N GLU A 149 -24.59 2.17 15.84
CA GLU A 149 -24.20 1.64 14.51
C GLU A 149 -22.69 1.91 14.32
N ALA A 150 -21.84 1.07 14.91
CA ALA A 150 -20.47 0.96 14.46
C ALA A 150 -20.48 0.11 13.19
N ASP A 151 -19.99 0.67 12.08
CA ASP A 151 -19.90 -0.06 10.80
C ASP A 151 -19.06 -1.33 10.99
N THR A 152 -19.66 -2.49 10.73
CA THR A 152 -18.95 -3.76 10.85
C THR A 152 -17.92 -3.90 9.73
N PRO A 153 -16.89 -4.77 9.87
CA PRO A 153 -15.98 -5.09 8.78
C PRO A 153 -16.70 -5.58 7.51
N VAL A 154 -17.84 -6.26 7.65
CA VAL A 154 -18.71 -6.66 6.54
C VAL A 154 -19.28 -5.43 5.83
N ASP A 155 -19.86 -4.47 6.57
CA ASP A 155 -20.44 -3.25 6.00
C ASP A 155 -19.39 -2.44 5.22
N ARG A 156 -18.15 -2.40 5.73
CA ARG A 156 -17.04 -1.71 5.06
C ARG A 156 -16.66 -2.36 3.73
N LEU A 157 -16.75 -3.69 3.61
CA LEU A 157 -16.55 -4.39 2.34
C LEU A 157 -17.70 -4.15 1.35
N MET A 158 -18.91 -3.87 1.82
CA MET A 158 -20.07 -3.66 0.96
C MET A 158 -20.00 -2.39 0.10
N TYR A 159 -19.11 -1.44 0.41
CA TYR A 159 -18.80 -0.32 -0.47
C TYR A 159 -18.04 -0.71 -1.73
N ILE A 160 -17.44 -1.91 -1.75
CA ILE A 160 -16.70 -2.40 -2.92
C ILE A 160 -17.68 -2.88 -4.00
N PRO A 161 -17.46 -2.51 -5.28
CA PRO A 161 -18.38 -2.87 -6.36
C PRO A 161 -18.60 -4.38 -6.47
N ASN A 162 -19.86 -4.77 -6.70
CA ASN A 162 -20.28 -6.16 -6.83
C ASN A 162 -20.01 -7.05 -5.60
N MET A 163 -19.72 -6.45 -4.44
CA MET A 163 -19.65 -7.18 -3.17
C MET A 163 -21.05 -7.61 -2.72
N THR A 164 -21.11 -8.78 -2.08
CA THR A 164 -22.33 -9.31 -1.46
C THR A 164 -22.01 -9.74 -0.04
N GLU A 165 -22.99 -9.69 0.85
CA GLU A 165 -22.80 -9.97 2.28
C GLU A 165 -22.23 -11.37 2.51
N ASP A 166 -22.66 -12.38 1.74
CA ASP A 166 -22.15 -13.75 1.85
C ASP A 166 -20.71 -13.89 1.37
N ILE A 167 -20.28 -13.11 0.36
CA ILE A 167 -18.87 -13.09 -0.05
C ILE A 167 -18.02 -12.31 0.95
N ALA A 168 -18.49 -11.15 1.42
CA ALA A 168 -17.78 -10.34 2.41
C ALA A 168 -17.53 -11.14 3.70
N ALA A 169 -18.57 -11.77 4.25
CA ALA A 169 -18.45 -12.63 5.43
C ALA A 169 -17.50 -13.82 5.16
N ALA A 170 -17.61 -14.49 4.01
CA ALA A 170 -16.71 -15.59 3.67
C ALA A 170 -15.24 -15.18 3.47
N ILE A 171 -14.98 -13.93 3.07
CA ILE A 171 -13.61 -13.38 2.99
C ILE A 171 -13.05 -13.17 4.41
N LEU A 172 -13.86 -12.67 5.35
CA LEU A 172 -13.43 -12.45 6.73
C LEU A 172 -13.19 -13.79 7.46
N ASP A 173 -14.12 -14.75 7.37
CA ASP A 173 -13.99 -16.14 7.90
C ASP A 173 -12.79 -16.89 7.29
N TRP A 174 -12.30 -16.48 6.13
CA TRP A 174 -11.13 -17.13 5.53
C TRP A 174 -9.81 -16.67 6.18
N ILE A 175 -9.81 -15.49 6.81
CA ILE A 175 -8.61 -14.76 7.23
C ILE A 175 -8.41 -14.77 8.73
N ASP A 176 -9.50 -14.67 9.51
CA ASP A 176 -9.46 -14.67 10.97
C ASP A 176 -8.98 -16.01 11.55
N GLU A 177 -8.64 -16.03 12.84
CA GLU A 177 -7.88 -17.15 13.42
C GLU A 177 -8.76 -18.28 14.00
N ASP A 178 -10.05 -18.02 14.18
CA ASP A 178 -11.00 -18.96 14.77
C ASP A 178 -11.68 -19.84 13.71
N ASP A 179 -12.66 -20.64 14.12
CA ASP A 179 -13.46 -21.51 13.23
C ASP A 179 -14.97 -21.15 13.37
N GLU A 180 -15.28 -19.95 13.90
CA GLU A 180 -16.65 -19.50 14.15
C GLU A 180 -17.23 -18.84 12.89
N THR A 181 -18.11 -19.58 12.21
CA THR A 181 -18.72 -19.08 10.97
C THR A 181 -19.62 -17.87 11.22
N ARG A 182 -19.34 -16.74 10.56
CA ARG A 182 -20.22 -15.56 10.56
C ARG A 182 -21.57 -15.84 9.92
N SER A 183 -22.52 -14.93 10.13
CA SER A 183 -23.78 -14.92 9.40
C SER A 183 -23.50 -14.87 7.89
N LEU A 184 -24.01 -15.87 7.14
CA LEU A 184 -23.78 -16.06 5.70
C LEU A 184 -22.33 -16.37 5.27
N GLY A 185 -21.40 -16.46 6.22
CA GLY A 185 -20.00 -16.78 5.99
C GLY A 185 -19.74 -18.24 5.59
N ALA A 186 -18.47 -18.62 5.62
CA ALA A 186 -18.02 -19.94 5.26
C ALA A 186 -16.66 -20.28 5.89
N GLU A 187 -16.67 -21.31 6.74
CA GLU A 187 -15.50 -21.87 7.40
C GLU A 187 -15.06 -23.23 6.81
N SER A 188 -14.07 -23.85 7.43
CA SER A 188 -13.61 -25.22 7.11
C SER A 188 -14.76 -26.23 6.92
N ASP A 189 -15.80 -26.17 7.76
CA ASP A 189 -16.99 -27.02 7.66
C ASP A 189 -17.71 -26.92 6.29
N TYR A 190 -17.66 -25.75 5.64
CA TYR A 190 -18.18 -25.57 4.28
C TYR A 190 -17.20 -26.13 3.25
N TYR A 191 -15.92 -25.73 3.29
CA TYR A 191 -14.93 -26.07 2.26
C TYR A 191 -14.61 -27.56 2.18
N GLU A 192 -14.70 -28.29 3.29
CA GLU A 192 -14.50 -29.73 3.33
C GLU A 192 -15.62 -30.52 2.60
N THR A 193 -16.76 -29.89 2.33
CA THR A 193 -17.88 -30.51 1.62
C THR A 193 -17.77 -30.43 0.09
N LEU A 194 -16.82 -29.66 -0.43
CA LEU A 194 -16.62 -29.44 -1.87
C LEU A 194 -16.13 -30.71 -2.58
N GLU A 195 -16.25 -30.75 -3.91
CA GLU A 195 -15.81 -31.90 -4.72
C GLU A 195 -14.31 -32.18 -4.56
N SER A 196 -13.52 -31.11 -4.38
CA SER A 196 -12.12 -31.17 -3.97
C SER A 196 -12.01 -30.51 -2.60
N PRO A 197 -12.08 -31.28 -1.50
CA PRO A 197 -12.07 -30.74 -0.14
C PRO A 197 -10.75 -30.05 0.20
N TYR A 198 -10.87 -28.91 0.89
CA TYR A 198 -9.78 -28.20 1.56
C TYR A 198 -10.34 -27.52 2.82
N SER A 199 -9.47 -27.04 3.70
CA SER A 199 -9.84 -26.30 4.90
C SER A 199 -9.74 -24.80 4.65
N ALA A 200 -10.46 -24.01 5.44
CA ALA A 200 -10.24 -22.57 5.48
C ALA A 200 -8.81 -22.28 5.97
N LYS A 201 -8.26 -21.12 5.58
CA LYS A 201 -6.85 -20.81 5.83
C LYS A 201 -6.61 -20.39 7.28
N ASN A 202 -7.56 -19.65 7.83
CA ASN A 202 -7.63 -19.12 9.19
C ASN A 202 -6.32 -18.45 9.60
N ALA A 203 -5.81 -17.65 8.66
CA ALA A 203 -4.54 -16.95 8.75
C ALA A 203 -4.45 -15.84 7.69
N PRO A 204 -3.62 -14.82 7.93
CA PRO A 204 -3.41 -13.72 6.98
C PRO A 204 -3.09 -14.20 5.56
N LEU A 205 -3.68 -13.52 4.57
CA LEU A 205 -3.40 -13.73 3.15
C LEU A 205 -1.93 -13.37 2.84
N GLU A 206 -1.26 -14.25 2.10
CA GLU A 206 0.07 -14.01 1.54
C GLU A 206 0.00 -13.41 0.15
N SER A 207 -1.07 -13.67 -0.60
CA SER A 207 -1.35 -13.10 -1.91
C SER A 207 -2.84 -12.88 -2.11
N LEU A 208 -3.20 -11.81 -2.82
CA LEU A 208 -4.60 -11.52 -3.14
C LEU A 208 -5.26 -12.62 -4.01
N ASP A 209 -4.47 -13.37 -4.78
CA ASP A 209 -4.97 -14.49 -5.59
C ASP A 209 -5.58 -15.62 -4.75
N GLU A 210 -5.27 -15.70 -3.46
CA GLU A 210 -5.87 -16.68 -2.54
C GLU A 210 -7.38 -16.47 -2.37
N LEU A 211 -7.89 -15.26 -2.64
CA LEU A 211 -9.32 -14.99 -2.65
C LEU A 211 -10.08 -15.90 -3.63
N LEU A 212 -9.43 -16.43 -4.67
CA LEU A 212 -10.06 -17.38 -5.60
C LEU A 212 -10.41 -18.73 -4.97
N LEU A 213 -9.94 -19.01 -3.75
CA LEU A 213 -10.33 -20.17 -2.95
C LEU A 213 -11.54 -19.88 -2.03
N VAL A 214 -11.87 -18.61 -1.84
CA VAL A 214 -12.99 -18.18 -1.00
C VAL A 214 -14.30 -18.40 -1.73
N ARG A 215 -15.33 -18.78 -0.97
CA ARG A 215 -16.68 -19.01 -1.49
C ARG A 215 -17.20 -17.78 -2.24
N GLY A 216 -17.66 -17.99 -3.47
CA GLY A 216 -18.34 -16.97 -4.27
C GLY A 216 -17.41 -16.00 -5.02
N VAL A 217 -16.11 -15.99 -4.73
CA VAL A 217 -15.15 -15.16 -5.46
C VAL A 217 -14.84 -15.78 -6.81
N THR A 218 -14.85 -14.96 -7.86
CA THR A 218 -14.48 -15.38 -9.23
C THR A 218 -13.36 -14.52 -9.80
N PRO A 219 -12.64 -14.98 -10.84
CA PRO A 219 -11.63 -14.15 -11.52
C PRO A 219 -12.19 -12.83 -12.05
N GLU A 220 -13.45 -12.82 -12.47
CA GLU A 220 -14.14 -11.62 -12.96
C GLU A 220 -14.37 -10.60 -11.85
N LEU A 221 -14.74 -11.04 -10.62
CA LEU A 221 -14.83 -10.14 -9.48
C LEU A 221 -13.44 -9.62 -9.05
N LEU A 222 -12.44 -10.49 -9.05
CA LEU A 222 -11.12 -10.17 -8.53
C LEU A 222 -10.30 -9.27 -9.48
N TYR A 223 -10.30 -9.56 -10.78
CA TYR A 223 -9.48 -8.84 -11.78
C TYR A 223 -10.31 -7.95 -12.70
N GLY A 224 -11.64 -8.06 -12.68
CA GLY A 224 -12.49 -7.31 -13.59
C GLY A 224 -12.21 -7.66 -15.05
N GLU A 225 -12.26 -6.63 -15.89
CA GLU A 225 -11.95 -6.67 -17.31
C GLU A 225 -10.43 -6.58 -17.56
N ASP A 226 -9.62 -6.09 -16.60
CA ASP A 226 -8.15 -6.00 -16.71
C ASP A 226 -7.44 -7.35 -16.48
N THR A 227 -7.75 -8.33 -17.33
CA THR A 227 -7.18 -9.69 -17.22
C THR A 227 -5.67 -9.71 -17.39
N ASN A 228 -5.12 -8.74 -18.11
CA ASN A 228 -3.70 -8.66 -18.39
C ASN A 228 -2.93 -7.80 -17.35
N ARG A 229 -3.63 -7.17 -16.40
CA ARG A 229 -3.10 -6.44 -15.24
C ARG A 229 -2.18 -5.29 -15.64
N ASN A 230 -2.58 -4.50 -16.63
CA ASN A 230 -1.86 -3.30 -17.07
C ASN A 230 -2.58 -2.00 -16.66
N GLY A 231 -3.81 -2.08 -16.14
CA GLY A 231 -4.67 -0.95 -15.80
C GLY A 231 -5.00 -0.06 -17.00
N ILE A 232 -4.98 -0.62 -18.22
CA ILE A 232 -5.34 0.08 -19.45
C ILE A 232 -6.53 -0.63 -20.07
N LEU A 233 -7.51 0.13 -20.55
CA LEU A 233 -8.63 -0.40 -21.32
C LEU A 233 -8.15 -0.85 -22.70
N ASP A 234 -7.88 -2.14 -22.85
CA ASP A 234 -7.49 -2.71 -24.13
C ASP A 234 -8.70 -2.95 -25.06
N PRO A 235 -8.49 -3.05 -26.38
CA PRO A 235 -9.60 -3.26 -27.32
C PRO A 235 -10.40 -4.55 -27.08
N ASN A 236 -9.79 -5.57 -26.50
CA ASN A 236 -10.44 -6.84 -26.14
C ASN A 236 -11.11 -6.82 -24.77
N GLU A 237 -11.03 -5.70 -24.05
CA GLU A 237 -11.65 -5.46 -22.74
C GLU A 237 -12.78 -4.42 -22.89
N ASN A 238 -13.22 -4.18 -24.14
CA ASN A 238 -14.28 -3.25 -24.52
C ASN A 238 -14.96 -3.69 -25.83
N ASP A 239 -15.03 -5.01 -26.09
CA ASP A 239 -15.63 -5.59 -27.30
C ASP A 239 -16.87 -6.48 -27.04
N GLY A 240 -17.37 -6.48 -25.80
CA GLY A 240 -18.54 -7.19 -25.34
C GLY A 240 -18.26 -8.68 -25.19
N ASP A 241 -18.96 -9.49 -25.99
CA ASP A 241 -18.79 -10.95 -26.01
C ASP A 241 -17.89 -11.42 -27.17
N ALA A 242 -17.18 -10.51 -27.85
CA ALA A 242 -16.46 -10.85 -29.07
C ALA A 242 -15.14 -11.57 -28.78
N THR A 243 -14.39 -11.13 -27.77
CA THR A 243 -13.22 -11.84 -27.25
C THR A 243 -13.33 -12.01 -25.73
N LEU A 244 -12.32 -12.66 -25.13
CA LEU A 244 -12.24 -12.78 -23.68
C LEU A 244 -11.27 -11.69 -23.16
N PRO A 245 -11.52 -11.12 -21.97
CA PRO A 245 -12.66 -11.35 -21.07
C PRO A 245 -13.99 -10.87 -21.66
N LEU A 246 -15.11 -11.39 -21.13
CA LEU A 246 -16.42 -10.82 -21.48
C LEU A 246 -16.55 -9.49 -20.75
N ASP A 247 -16.94 -8.45 -21.48
CA ASP A 247 -17.04 -7.09 -20.96
C ASP A 247 -18.40 -6.46 -21.30
N ASN A 248 -18.67 -5.28 -20.74
CA ASN A 248 -19.93 -4.58 -20.93
C ASN A 248 -19.92 -3.59 -22.13
N ALA A 249 -18.76 -3.41 -22.77
CA ALA A 249 -18.47 -2.48 -23.85
C ALA A 249 -18.90 -1.01 -23.59
N ASP A 250 -18.83 -0.54 -22.34
CA ASP A 250 -19.25 0.80 -21.94
C ASP A 250 -18.16 1.88 -22.10
N GLY A 251 -16.93 1.47 -22.40
CA GLY A 251 -15.77 2.34 -22.57
C GLY A 251 -15.06 2.74 -21.27
N VAL A 252 -15.38 2.11 -20.15
CA VAL A 252 -14.74 2.25 -18.85
C VAL A 252 -14.17 0.90 -18.44
N LEU A 253 -12.91 0.88 -17.98
CA LEU A 253 -12.31 -0.35 -17.47
C LEU A 253 -12.89 -0.70 -16.10
N ASP A 254 -13.45 -1.90 -15.95
CA ASP A 254 -13.63 -2.51 -14.63
C ASP A 254 -12.30 -3.12 -14.14
N PRO A 255 -11.64 -2.55 -13.12
CA PRO A 255 -10.35 -3.04 -12.66
C PRO A 255 -10.46 -4.19 -11.63
N GLY A 256 -11.69 -4.59 -11.26
CA GLY A 256 -11.98 -5.59 -10.24
C GLY A 256 -11.49 -5.24 -8.84
N TRP A 257 -11.65 -6.19 -7.90
CA TRP A 257 -11.28 -6.01 -6.50
C TRP A 257 -9.79 -5.79 -6.25
N SER A 258 -8.92 -6.22 -7.18
CA SER A 258 -7.48 -5.99 -7.11
C SER A 258 -7.06 -4.52 -7.12
N ALA A 259 -7.96 -3.63 -7.56
CA ALA A 259 -7.78 -2.19 -7.51
C ALA A 259 -8.02 -1.58 -6.13
N PHE A 260 -8.82 -2.25 -5.29
CA PHE A 260 -9.29 -1.74 -4.00
C PHE A 260 -8.63 -2.43 -2.80
N PHE A 261 -8.21 -3.69 -2.97
CA PHE A 261 -7.63 -4.49 -1.89
C PHE A 261 -6.11 -4.67 -2.03
N THR A 262 -5.48 -4.77 -0.87
CA THR A 262 -4.11 -5.25 -0.74
C THR A 262 -3.99 -6.19 0.45
N VAL A 263 -2.89 -6.94 0.48
CA VAL A 263 -2.42 -7.69 1.65
C VAL A 263 -1.14 -7.05 2.22
N TYR A 264 -0.69 -5.95 1.59
CA TYR A 264 0.56 -5.27 1.88
C TYR A 264 0.30 -3.77 2.05
N SER A 265 -0.08 -3.30 3.23
CA SER A 265 -0.13 -1.87 3.54
C SER A 265 0.67 -1.60 4.81
N ARG A 266 1.75 -0.81 4.67
CA ARG A 266 2.58 -0.38 5.79
C ARG A 266 3.16 1.00 5.55
N GLU A 267 3.37 1.70 6.65
CA GLU A 267 4.19 2.89 6.71
C GLU A 267 5.27 2.77 7.77
N ILE A 268 6.38 3.45 7.56
CA ILE A 268 7.50 3.43 8.47
C ILE A 268 7.24 4.32 9.68
N ASN A 269 7.60 3.83 10.87
CA ASN A 269 7.44 4.54 12.13
C ASN A 269 8.81 4.89 12.76
N ILE A 270 9.77 5.26 11.91
CA ILE A 270 11.10 5.75 12.34
C ILE A 270 11.30 7.17 11.82
N ARG A 271 12.21 7.91 12.45
CA ARG A 271 12.58 9.26 12.02
C ARG A 271 13.35 9.21 10.70
N PRO A 272 13.38 10.31 9.93
CA PRO A 272 14.16 10.38 8.68
C PRO A 272 15.67 10.08 8.86
N ASP A 273 16.23 10.32 10.05
CA ASP A 273 17.63 10.00 10.39
C ASP A 273 17.87 8.52 10.78
N GLY A 274 16.81 7.71 10.82
CA GLY A 274 16.83 6.29 11.18
C GLY A 274 16.69 6.00 12.67
N SER A 275 16.55 7.01 13.53
CA SER A 275 16.27 6.82 14.96
C SER A 275 14.78 6.54 15.24
N GLU A 276 14.46 6.01 16.41
CA GLU A 276 13.08 5.72 16.80
C GLU A 276 12.30 7.01 17.12
N LYS A 277 11.02 7.03 16.77
CA LYS A 277 10.12 8.13 17.16
C LYS A 277 9.81 8.06 18.67
N ILE A 278 9.55 9.20 19.29
CA ILE A 278 9.16 9.25 20.70
C ILE A 278 7.74 8.73 20.83
N ASN A 279 7.57 7.64 21.58
CA ASN A 279 6.26 7.07 21.84
C ASN A 279 5.53 7.86 22.94
N LEU A 280 4.46 8.56 22.56
CA LEU A 280 3.58 9.33 23.45
C LEU A 280 2.91 8.48 24.53
N ASN A 281 2.71 7.19 24.26
CA ASN A 281 2.13 6.22 25.18
C ASN A 281 3.20 5.44 25.97
N ALA A 282 4.39 6.02 26.16
CA ALA A 282 5.42 5.42 27.01
C ALA A 282 4.92 5.21 28.46
N THR A 283 5.37 4.09 29.05
CA THR A 283 5.03 3.69 30.43
C THR A 283 5.63 4.64 31.47
N MET A 284 6.89 5.05 31.27
CA MET A 284 7.62 5.91 32.20
C MET A 284 7.47 7.37 31.80
N LEU A 285 6.50 8.07 32.39
CA LEU A 285 6.23 9.49 32.11
C LEU A 285 7.43 10.41 32.39
N THR A 286 8.32 10.04 33.32
CA THR A 286 9.53 10.82 33.61
C THR A 286 10.55 10.77 32.49
N GLU A 287 10.72 9.59 31.88
CA GLU A 287 11.62 9.42 30.73
C GLU A 287 11.02 10.12 29.51
N LEU A 288 9.71 9.95 29.31
CA LEU A 288 8.97 10.67 28.27
C LEU A 288 9.12 12.19 28.39
N TYR A 289 8.99 12.75 29.60
CA TYR A 289 9.22 14.18 29.83
C TYR A 289 10.63 14.60 29.44
N ASP A 290 11.64 13.87 29.94
CA ASP A 290 13.05 14.22 29.73
C ASP A 290 13.44 14.11 28.23
N GLU A 291 12.86 13.17 27.48
CA GLU A 291 13.03 13.06 26.03
C GLU A 291 12.34 14.19 25.25
N LEU A 292 11.09 14.51 25.59
CA LEU A 292 10.31 15.57 24.95
C LEU A 292 10.89 16.97 25.22
N GLU A 293 11.43 17.20 26.43
CA GLU A 293 12.03 18.49 26.81
C GLU A 293 13.24 18.83 25.93
N VAL A 294 14.01 17.81 25.53
CA VAL A 294 15.20 17.98 24.69
C VAL A 294 14.83 18.36 23.26
N GLU A 295 13.77 17.78 22.71
CA GLU A 295 13.41 17.90 21.28
C GLU A 295 12.39 19.02 21.01
N LEU A 296 11.36 19.15 21.85
CA LEU A 296 10.26 20.12 21.66
C LEU A 296 10.35 21.31 22.61
N GLY A 297 10.86 21.09 23.82
CA GLY A 297 10.94 22.11 24.86
C GLY A 297 10.10 21.77 26.10
N PRO A 298 10.30 22.54 27.19
CA PRO A 298 9.71 22.24 28.49
C PRO A 298 8.20 22.46 28.55
N ASP A 299 7.66 23.40 27.79
CA ASP A 299 6.22 23.71 27.82
C ASP A 299 5.41 22.61 27.10
N GLU A 300 5.93 22.10 25.98
CA GLU A 300 5.39 21.01 25.17
C GLU A 300 5.46 19.68 25.92
N ALA A 301 6.61 19.36 26.51
CA ALA A 301 6.78 18.18 27.35
C ALA A 301 5.81 18.17 28.54
N ARG A 302 5.64 19.34 29.20
CA ARG A 302 4.68 19.48 30.30
C ARG A 302 3.24 19.22 29.84
N PHE A 303 2.84 19.73 28.67
CA PHE A 303 1.49 19.55 28.15
C PHE A 303 1.19 18.08 27.83
N ILE A 304 2.07 17.39 27.12
CA ILE A 304 1.88 15.97 26.75
C ILE A 304 1.75 15.09 27.99
N VAL A 305 2.60 15.32 28.99
CA VAL A 305 2.57 14.53 30.22
C VAL A 305 1.32 14.84 31.05
N ALA A 306 0.90 16.11 31.11
CA ALA A 306 -0.37 16.49 31.73
C ALA A 306 -1.56 15.82 31.03
N TYR A 307 -1.56 15.76 29.70
CA TYR A 307 -2.59 15.09 28.92
C TYR A 307 -2.69 13.60 29.30
N ARG A 308 -1.54 12.92 29.43
CA ARG A 308 -1.48 11.51 29.83
C ARG A 308 -1.99 11.27 31.27
N THR A 309 -1.81 12.23 32.18
CA THR A 309 -2.27 12.07 33.59
C THR A 309 -3.74 12.42 33.77
N SER A 310 -4.21 13.49 33.12
CA SER A 310 -5.51 14.10 33.43
C SER A 310 -6.54 14.02 32.32
N GLY A 311 -6.11 13.79 31.07
CA GLY A 311 -6.97 13.75 29.90
C GLY A 311 -7.41 15.15 29.42
N PRO A 312 -8.07 15.22 28.26
CA PRO A 312 -8.61 16.48 27.74
C PRO A 312 -9.80 16.96 28.58
N VAL A 313 -9.96 18.28 28.67
CA VAL A 313 -11.19 18.90 29.18
C VAL A 313 -12.32 18.59 28.19
N PRO A 314 -13.43 17.98 28.62
CA PRO A 314 -14.54 17.65 27.73
C PRO A 314 -15.11 18.91 27.08
N THR A 315 -15.22 18.87 25.76
CA THR A 315 -15.87 19.92 24.96
C THR A 315 -17.37 19.67 24.86
N LEU A 316 -18.14 20.67 24.43
CA LEU A 316 -19.60 20.55 24.27
C LEU A 316 -19.99 19.48 23.23
N SER A 317 -19.13 19.20 22.25
CA SER A 317 -19.28 18.12 21.26
C SER A 317 -19.11 16.73 21.86
N ASP A 318 -18.22 16.58 22.85
CA ASP A 318 -17.99 15.30 23.56
C ASP A 318 -19.22 14.93 24.42
N LEU A 319 -19.95 15.95 24.89
CA LEU A 319 -21.18 15.80 25.67
C LEU A 319 -22.42 15.46 24.82
N ASP A 320 -22.44 15.82 23.53
CA ASP A 320 -23.55 15.54 22.60
C ASP A 320 -23.40 14.15 21.94
N SER A 321 -22.15 13.68 21.79
CA SER A 321 -21.83 12.37 21.20
C SER A 321 -22.00 11.19 22.17
N GLY A 322 -22.43 11.43 23.42
CA GLY A 322 -22.56 10.39 24.45
C GLY A 322 -21.23 9.80 24.95
N ASP A 323 -20.11 10.33 24.47
CA ASP A 323 -18.75 9.79 24.66
C ASP A 323 -18.12 10.24 25.99
N ILE A 324 -18.88 10.11 27.09
CA ILE A 324 -18.49 10.57 28.43
C ILE A 324 -17.73 9.48 29.21
N LEU A 325 -17.25 8.44 28.53
CA LEU A 325 -16.41 7.41 29.09
C LEU A 325 -15.27 7.18 28.11
N GLY A 326 -14.07 7.63 28.47
CA GLY A 326 -12.86 7.44 27.67
C GLY A 326 -12.81 6.01 27.16
N SER A 327 -13.11 5.86 25.87
CA SER A 327 -13.07 4.59 25.17
C SER A 327 -11.59 4.20 25.10
N THR A 328 -11.20 3.33 26.02
CA THR A 328 -10.00 2.51 25.91
C THR A 328 -10.24 1.55 24.74
N VAL A 329 -9.98 2.01 23.52
CA VAL A 329 -9.91 1.13 22.36
C VAL A 329 -8.53 0.49 22.33
N GLY A 330 -8.54 -0.82 22.57
CA GLY A 330 -7.81 -1.84 21.82
C GLY A 330 -6.31 -1.64 21.66
N GLY A 331 -5.53 -2.24 22.55
CA GLY A 331 -4.08 -2.33 22.35
C GLY A 331 -3.40 -3.29 23.30
N GLY A 332 -3.78 -4.57 23.28
CA GLY A 332 -3.07 -5.67 23.93
C GLY A 332 -2.85 -5.45 25.43
N THR A 333 -3.92 -5.51 26.21
CA THR A 333 -3.97 -5.23 27.65
C THR A 333 -3.12 -6.19 28.48
N SER A 334 -2.96 -7.47 28.14
CA SER A 334 -2.30 -8.41 29.06
C SER A 334 -0.80 -8.17 29.28
N GLU A 335 -0.03 -7.81 28.25
CA GLU A 335 1.40 -7.53 28.39
C GLU A 335 1.68 -6.09 28.80
N LYS A 336 0.93 -5.11 28.27
CA LYS A 336 1.11 -3.69 28.63
C LYS A 336 0.62 -3.36 30.04
N GLU A 337 -0.47 -3.97 30.51
CA GLU A 337 -0.90 -3.82 31.91
C GLU A 337 0.06 -4.53 32.84
N ALA A 338 0.53 -5.73 32.52
CA ALA A 338 1.54 -6.42 33.33
C ALA A 338 2.87 -5.66 33.38
N LEU A 339 3.30 -5.05 32.26
CA LEU A 339 4.49 -4.20 32.20
C LEU A 339 4.29 -2.86 32.90
N ASN A 340 3.11 -2.24 32.81
CA ASN A 340 2.76 -1.03 33.55
C ASN A 340 2.68 -1.33 35.06
N GLU A 341 2.09 -2.45 35.49
CA GLU A 341 2.06 -2.87 36.89
C GLU A 341 3.45 -3.21 37.41
N LEU A 342 4.30 -3.84 36.59
CA LEU A 342 5.70 -4.11 36.93
C LEU A 342 6.51 -2.80 36.99
N ALA A 343 6.31 -1.88 36.06
CA ALA A 343 6.93 -0.56 36.02
C ALA A 343 6.52 0.30 37.22
N VAL A 344 5.22 0.36 37.53
CA VAL A 344 4.67 0.99 38.73
C VAL A 344 5.20 0.30 39.98
N GLY A 345 5.32 -1.03 39.98
CA GLY A 345 5.90 -1.81 41.06
C GLY A 345 7.39 -1.54 41.28
N ILE A 346 8.17 -1.36 40.21
CA ILE A 346 9.61 -1.04 40.24
C ILE A 346 9.81 0.42 40.62
N ALA A 347 9.05 1.37 40.06
CA ALA A 347 9.06 2.76 40.48
C ALA A 347 8.70 2.86 41.97
N LYS A 348 7.63 2.19 42.40
CA LYS A 348 7.23 2.13 43.81
C LYS A 348 8.27 1.46 44.70
N ALA A 349 9.02 0.47 44.22
CA ALA A 349 10.09 -0.20 44.97
C ALA A 349 11.43 0.57 44.99
N ILE A 350 11.71 1.38 43.98
CA ILE A 350 12.88 2.28 43.92
C ILE A 350 12.62 3.53 44.77
N PHE A 351 11.38 4.02 44.78
CA PHE A 351 10.96 5.23 45.47
C PHE A 351 10.20 4.97 46.80
N SER A 352 10.18 3.73 47.32
CA SER A 352 9.59 3.37 48.62
C SER A 352 10.42 3.81 49.83
N GLU A 353 10.91 5.04 49.83
CA GLU A 353 11.02 5.82 51.07
C GLU A 353 9.82 6.77 51.08
N GLU A 354 9.04 6.75 52.17
CA GLU A 354 7.79 7.50 52.34
C GLU A 354 7.86 8.93 51.76
N GLY A 355 7.06 9.21 50.73
CA GLY A 355 6.73 10.57 50.30
C GLY A 355 7.61 11.21 49.22
N VAL A 356 8.40 10.46 48.46
CA VAL A 356 9.10 11.02 47.28
C VAL A 356 8.13 11.08 46.10
N THR A 357 7.42 12.19 45.96
CA THR A 357 6.68 12.53 44.74
C THR A 357 7.69 12.76 43.62
N VAL A 358 7.62 11.98 42.55
CA VAL A 358 8.48 12.17 41.38
C VAL A 358 7.82 13.25 40.53
N THR A 359 8.22 14.50 40.77
CA THR A 359 7.67 15.64 40.05
C THR A 359 8.55 16.05 38.88
N ARG A 360 7.94 16.30 37.72
CA ARG A 360 8.56 17.04 36.61
C ARG A 360 7.65 18.22 36.28
N ALA A 361 8.26 19.39 36.06
CA ALA A 361 7.54 20.63 35.78
C ALA A 361 6.36 20.95 36.73
N GLY A 362 6.47 20.54 38.01
CA GLY A 362 5.45 20.76 39.04
C GLY A 362 4.28 19.77 39.05
N ILE A 363 4.28 18.76 38.16
CA ILE A 363 3.26 17.70 38.07
C ILE A 363 3.77 16.44 38.75
N ASP A 364 2.93 15.80 39.58
CA ASP A 364 3.24 14.50 40.19
C ASP A 364 3.02 13.35 39.19
N LEU A 365 4.11 12.71 38.77
CA LEU A 365 4.11 11.64 37.78
C LEU A 365 4.14 10.25 38.40
N SER A 366 4.05 10.15 39.73
CA SER A 366 4.14 8.87 40.44
C SER A 366 2.97 7.92 40.17
N ALA A 367 1.83 8.44 39.70
CA ALA A 367 0.64 7.66 39.35
C ALA A 367 0.71 6.99 37.96
N GLY A 368 1.65 7.40 37.10
CA GLY A 368 1.70 6.97 35.70
C GLY A 368 0.62 7.63 34.82
N GLY A 369 0.61 7.29 33.53
CA GLY A 369 -0.37 7.80 32.57
C GLY A 369 -1.67 7.00 32.63
N ILE A 370 -2.79 7.69 32.85
CA ILE A 370 -4.14 7.10 32.89
C ILE A 370 -4.78 7.12 31.51
N TYR A 371 -4.55 8.19 30.73
CA TYR A 371 -5.15 8.40 29.41
C TYR A 371 -4.18 8.03 28.29
N SER A 372 -4.63 7.30 27.27
CA SER A 372 -3.91 7.09 26.01
C SER A 372 -4.10 8.24 25.04
N ILE A 373 -3.05 8.52 24.27
CA ILE A 373 -3.12 9.40 23.10
C ILE A 373 -3.30 8.48 21.89
N ASN A 374 -4.41 8.64 21.18
CA ASN A 374 -4.76 7.81 20.02
C ASN A 374 -4.14 8.38 18.75
N SER A 375 -4.12 9.71 18.64
CA SER A 375 -3.56 10.42 17.49
C SER A 375 -2.79 11.68 17.90
N ILE A 376 -1.89 12.15 17.03
CA ILE A 376 -1.20 13.45 17.22
C ILE A 376 -2.21 14.61 17.26
N TYR A 377 -3.35 14.47 16.58
CA TYR A 377 -4.42 15.48 16.54
C TYR A 377 -5.14 15.67 17.87
N ASP A 378 -5.04 14.69 18.79
CA ASP A 378 -5.58 14.80 20.16
C ASP A 378 -4.88 15.93 20.93
N LEU A 379 -3.62 16.21 20.59
CA LEU A 379 -2.83 17.26 21.20
C LEU A 379 -3.13 18.65 20.64
N ILE A 380 -3.80 18.76 19.49
CA ILE A 380 -3.99 20.05 18.80
C ILE A 380 -5.25 20.72 19.31
N GLY A 381 -5.11 21.94 19.81
CA GLY A 381 -6.24 22.75 20.31
C GLY A 381 -6.96 22.16 21.53
N SER A 382 -6.40 21.15 22.19
CA SER A 382 -6.96 20.59 23.43
C SER A 382 -6.54 21.40 24.65
N GLU A 383 -7.35 21.33 25.69
CA GLU A 383 -7.06 21.89 27.01
C GLU A 383 -7.01 20.76 28.03
N VAL A 384 -6.14 20.88 29.04
CA VAL A 384 -5.95 19.88 30.08
C VAL A 384 -6.00 20.56 31.44
N GLU A 385 -6.83 20.05 32.35
CA GLU A 385 -6.83 20.49 33.74
C GLU A 385 -5.92 19.59 34.59
N THR A 386 -4.84 20.15 35.14
CA THR A 386 -3.91 19.41 35.98
C THR A 386 -3.47 20.21 37.21
N GLU A 387 -3.13 19.49 38.28
CA GLU A 387 -2.55 20.09 39.48
C GLU A 387 -1.05 20.33 39.28
N ILE A 388 -0.63 21.59 39.34
CA ILE A 388 0.77 22.02 39.25
C ILE A 388 1.14 22.70 40.56
N ASP A 389 2.17 22.19 41.25
CA ASP A 389 2.64 22.72 42.53
C ASP A 389 1.53 22.88 43.60
N GLY A 390 0.51 22.02 43.56
CA GLY A 390 -0.64 22.07 44.48
C GLY A 390 -1.78 23.00 44.05
N GLN A 391 -1.76 23.54 42.84
CA GLN A 391 -2.81 24.40 42.28
C GLN A 391 -3.38 23.82 40.98
N GLN A 392 -4.70 23.70 40.92
CA GLN A 392 -5.40 23.37 39.68
C GLN A 392 -5.16 24.45 38.63
N THR A 393 -4.56 24.04 37.51
CA THR A 393 -4.18 24.91 36.40
C THR A 393 -4.68 24.29 35.10
N THR A 394 -5.37 25.09 34.29
CA THR A 394 -5.72 24.70 32.91
C THR A 394 -4.54 25.03 32.00
N LEU A 395 -3.96 24.00 31.40
CA LEU A 395 -2.95 24.11 30.37
C LEU A 395 -3.64 24.09 29.00
N VAL A 396 -3.34 25.10 28.19
CA VAL A 396 -3.78 25.15 26.78
C VAL A 396 -2.70 24.48 25.93
N SER A 397 -3.12 23.75 24.90
CA SER A 397 -2.19 23.14 23.96
C SER A 397 -1.21 24.17 23.37
N PRO A 398 0.09 23.85 23.31
CA PRO A 398 1.08 24.64 22.56
C PRO A 398 0.74 24.72 21.06
N TRP A 399 0.02 23.73 20.53
CA TRP A 399 -0.34 23.62 19.12
C TRP A 399 -1.76 24.11 18.87
N SER A 400 -1.87 25.21 18.14
CA SER A 400 -3.16 25.81 17.82
C SER A 400 -3.84 25.13 16.63
N THR A 401 -5.16 25.26 16.53
CA THR A 401 -5.96 24.85 15.37
C THR A 401 -5.91 25.86 14.21
N ASP A 402 -5.04 26.87 14.28
CA ASP A 402 -4.87 27.82 13.17
C ASP A 402 -4.18 27.12 11.97
N PRO A 403 -4.71 27.22 10.74
CA PRO A 403 -4.16 26.53 9.58
C PRO A 403 -2.68 26.84 9.31
N ALA A 404 -2.22 28.07 9.59
CA ALA A 404 -0.83 28.45 9.36
C ALA A 404 0.11 27.81 10.40
N ALA A 405 -0.34 27.68 11.64
CA ALA A 405 0.39 26.96 12.68
C ALA A 405 0.46 25.46 12.37
N MET A 406 -0.67 24.84 12.02
CA MET A 406 -0.72 23.41 11.67
C MET A 406 0.19 23.06 10.50
N THR A 407 0.25 23.91 9.46
CA THR A 407 1.14 23.72 8.31
C THR A 407 2.62 23.69 8.73
N ALA A 408 3.00 24.46 9.76
CA ALA A 408 4.38 24.52 10.24
C ALA A 408 4.71 23.40 11.24
N ASP A 409 3.77 23.06 12.13
CA ASP A 409 4.04 22.18 13.27
C ASP A 409 3.78 20.71 12.96
N LEU A 410 2.76 20.37 12.16
CA LEU A 410 2.38 18.98 11.91
C LEU A 410 3.50 18.13 11.30
N PRO A 411 4.25 18.59 10.26
CA PRO A 411 5.35 17.80 9.72
C PRO A 411 6.40 17.44 10.79
N ILE A 412 6.71 18.40 11.67
CA ILE A 412 7.69 18.21 12.76
C ILE A 412 7.16 17.18 13.77
N LEU A 413 5.89 17.29 14.15
CA LEU A 413 5.26 16.36 15.09
C LEU A 413 5.17 14.94 14.52
N HIS A 414 4.77 14.80 13.25
CA HIS A 414 4.68 13.50 12.58
C HIS A 414 6.05 12.84 12.40
N ASP A 415 7.12 13.61 12.20
CA ASP A 415 8.49 13.07 12.12
C ASP A 415 9.03 12.64 13.49
N LEU A 416 8.65 13.34 14.57
CA LEU A 416 9.22 13.13 15.90
C LEU A 416 8.43 12.12 16.75
N LEU A 417 7.11 12.15 16.67
CA LEU A 417 6.20 11.51 17.63
C LEU A 417 5.49 10.30 17.02
N THR A 418 5.14 9.36 17.89
CA THR A 418 4.31 8.20 17.53
C THR A 418 3.45 7.77 18.72
N THR A 419 2.37 7.02 18.45
CA THR A 419 1.49 6.45 19.48
C THR A 419 1.77 4.98 19.76
N THR A 420 2.63 4.34 18.94
CA THR A 420 2.99 2.92 19.04
C THR A 420 4.50 2.70 19.10
N LYS A 421 4.92 1.57 19.67
CA LYS A 421 6.33 1.14 19.72
C LYS A 421 6.77 0.37 18.48
N SER A 422 5.84 -0.03 17.62
CA SER A 422 6.15 -0.80 16.41
C SER A 422 7.00 0.02 15.45
N GLN A 423 7.93 -0.63 14.73
CA GLN A 423 8.79 0.03 13.75
C GLN A 423 8.05 0.47 12.47
N TYR A 424 6.87 -0.09 12.25
CA TYR A 424 5.96 0.25 11.17
C TYR A 424 4.52 0.20 11.69
N ILE A 425 3.63 0.86 10.97
CA ILE A 425 2.19 0.86 11.22
C ILE A 425 1.52 0.26 9.99
N GLU A 426 0.62 -0.68 10.20
CA GLU A 426 -0.06 -1.41 9.13
C GLU A 426 -1.50 -0.92 8.97
N GLY A 427 -2.06 -1.07 7.77
CA GLY A 427 -3.50 -0.91 7.54
C GLY A 427 -3.99 0.52 7.32
N ARG A 428 -3.20 1.55 7.64
CA ARG A 428 -3.59 2.94 7.36
C ARG A 428 -3.68 3.24 5.86
N ILE A 429 -4.69 4.02 5.48
CA ILE A 429 -5.03 4.30 4.09
C ILE A 429 -4.50 5.66 3.64
N ASP A 430 -3.80 5.66 2.50
CA ASP A 430 -3.26 6.86 1.84
C ASP A 430 -4.38 7.59 1.11
N ILE A 431 -4.93 8.61 1.77
CA ILE A 431 -6.01 9.44 1.22
C ILE A 431 -5.60 10.23 -0.03
N GLY A 432 -4.31 10.34 -0.34
CA GLY A 432 -3.82 10.99 -1.54
C GLY A 432 -3.94 10.13 -2.81
N GLN A 433 -4.06 8.81 -2.66
CA GLN A 433 -4.10 7.85 -3.76
C GLN A 433 -5.27 6.85 -3.69
N ALA A 434 -6.02 6.85 -2.60
CA ALA A 434 -7.16 5.96 -2.40
C ALA A 434 -8.32 6.29 -3.34
N ARG A 435 -9.00 5.22 -3.81
CA ARG A 435 -10.25 5.30 -4.56
C ARG A 435 -11.42 5.63 -3.64
N LEU A 436 -12.53 6.13 -4.21
CA LEU A 436 -13.71 6.51 -3.44
C LEU A 436 -14.23 5.36 -2.59
N GLU A 437 -14.33 4.17 -3.17
CA GLU A 437 -14.84 2.95 -2.54
C GLU A 437 -13.93 2.49 -1.39
N THR A 438 -12.60 2.67 -1.55
CA THR A 438 -11.64 2.43 -0.47
C THR A 438 -11.78 3.45 0.66
N LEU A 439 -12.06 4.71 0.34
CA LEU A 439 -12.27 5.76 1.35
C LEU A 439 -13.55 5.54 2.14
N LEU A 440 -14.64 5.15 1.48
CA LEU A 440 -15.92 4.82 2.14
C LEU A 440 -15.79 3.61 3.07
N GLY A 441 -14.86 2.71 2.77
CA GLY A 441 -14.48 1.62 3.68
C GLY A 441 -13.64 2.06 4.89
N ILE A 442 -13.52 3.35 5.22
CA ILE A 442 -12.84 3.85 6.43
C ILE A 442 -13.90 4.17 7.51
N PRO A 443 -13.70 3.77 8.77
CA PRO A 443 -14.63 4.11 9.85
C PRO A 443 -14.77 5.63 10.01
N GLU A 444 -15.98 6.11 10.31
CA GLU A 444 -16.31 7.54 10.48
C GLU A 444 -16.08 8.41 9.23
N MET A 445 -15.88 7.80 8.05
CA MET A 445 -15.76 8.50 6.78
C MET A 445 -17.14 8.82 6.21
N ASP A 446 -17.43 10.11 6.09
CA ASP A 446 -18.66 10.59 5.46
C ASP A 446 -18.55 10.60 3.91
N GLU A 447 -19.67 10.35 3.22
CA GLU A 447 -19.70 10.31 1.75
C GLU A 447 -19.34 11.65 1.10
N ASP A 448 -19.79 12.78 1.68
CA ASP A 448 -19.45 14.11 1.16
C ASP A 448 -17.95 14.40 1.37
N LEU A 449 -17.39 13.99 2.51
CA LEU A 449 -15.96 14.11 2.78
C LEU A 449 -15.14 13.24 1.80
N ALA A 450 -15.50 11.97 1.62
CA ALA A 450 -14.80 11.06 0.70
C ALA A 450 -14.81 11.59 -0.75
N ASN A 451 -15.97 12.06 -1.24
CA ASN A 451 -16.07 12.70 -2.54
C ASN A 451 -15.22 13.99 -2.62
N SER A 452 -15.19 14.79 -1.56
CA SER A 452 -14.38 16.01 -1.51
C SER A 452 -12.87 15.69 -1.57
N ILE A 453 -12.43 14.62 -0.89
CA ILE A 453 -11.06 14.13 -0.94
C ILE A 453 -10.71 13.74 -2.37
N VAL A 454 -11.48 12.87 -3.03
CA VAL A 454 -11.22 12.43 -4.41
C VAL A 454 -11.22 13.61 -5.38
N ASN A 455 -12.14 14.56 -5.24
CA ASN A 455 -12.15 15.76 -6.08
C ASN A 455 -10.93 16.66 -5.84
N SER A 456 -10.41 16.69 -4.61
CA SER A 456 -9.19 17.43 -4.29
C SER A 456 -7.91 16.71 -4.75
N GLN A 457 -7.98 15.40 -5.04
CA GLN A 457 -6.88 14.65 -5.63
C GLN A 457 -6.64 15.03 -7.10
N MET A 458 -7.51 15.81 -7.77
CA MET A 458 -7.39 16.11 -9.21
C MET A 458 -5.99 16.60 -9.60
N THR A 459 -5.31 15.73 -10.35
CA THR A 459 -3.89 15.82 -10.71
C THR A 459 -3.68 16.22 -12.17
N ASP A 460 -2.42 16.53 -12.53
CA ASP A 460 -1.99 16.84 -13.90
C ASP A 460 -2.26 15.67 -14.86
N THR A 461 -2.00 15.82 -16.17
CA THR A 461 -2.27 14.77 -17.19
C THR A 461 -1.59 13.43 -16.93
N ASN A 462 -0.57 13.39 -16.07
CA ASN A 462 0.16 12.19 -15.69
C ASN A 462 -0.36 11.55 -14.38
N GLY A 463 -1.44 12.06 -13.81
CA GLY A 463 -2.00 11.61 -12.54
C GLY A 463 -1.27 12.11 -11.30
N ALA A 464 -0.19 12.88 -11.44
CA ALA A 464 0.64 13.34 -10.33
C ALA A 464 0.19 14.70 -9.77
N PRO A 465 0.18 14.90 -8.44
CA PRO A 465 -0.05 16.21 -7.86
C PRO A 465 1.12 17.15 -8.22
N SER A 466 0.85 18.46 -8.28
CA SER A 466 1.94 19.43 -8.47
C SER A 466 2.88 19.40 -7.27
N THR A 467 4.16 19.69 -7.48
CA THR A 467 5.16 19.68 -6.40
C THR A 467 4.75 20.56 -5.21
N GLU A 468 4.10 21.70 -5.47
CA GLU A 468 3.59 22.60 -4.44
C GLU A 468 2.49 21.94 -3.58
N ILE A 469 1.56 21.22 -4.21
CA ILE A 469 0.49 20.50 -3.51
C ILE A 469 1.08 19.33 -2.73
N SER A 470 2.01 18.58 -3.32
CA SER A 470 2.69 17.46 -2.62
C SER A 470 3.42 17.93 -1.37
N GLN A 471 4.05 19.11 -1.42
CA GLN A 471 4.72 19.70 -0.25
C GLN A 471 3.72 20.20 0.80
N ALA A 472 2.57 20.74 0.39
CA ALA A 472 1.53 21.20 1.30
C ALA A 472 0.78 20.03 1.98
N ARG A 473 0.69 18.86 1.33
CA ARG A 473 -0.08 17.70 1.78
C ARG A 473 0.79 16.55 2.32
N GLN A 474 1.94 16.87 2.92
CA GLN A 474 2.82 15.88 3.54
C GLN A 474 2.20 15.14 4.73
N THR A 475 1.23 15.76 5.40
CA THR A 475 0.53 15.21 6.57
C THR A 475 -0.96 15.20 6.33
N THR A 476 -1.70 14.31 7.00
CA THR A 476 -3.16 14.18 6.86
C THR A 476 -3.93 15.42 7.30
N GLY A 477 -3.26 16.36 7.97
CA GLY A 477 -3.85 17.60 8.47
C GLY A 477 -4.25 18.57 7.37
N TRP A 478 -3.85 18.32 6.11
CA TRP A 478 -4.34 19.08 4.97
C TRP A 478 -5.87 19.07 4.88
N LEU A 479 -6.54 18.00 5.34
CA LEU A 479 -8.00 17.94 5.41
C LEU A 479 -8.60 19.04 6.30
N VAL A 480 -7.97 19.32 7.44
CA VAL A 480 -8.41 20.38 8.38
C VAL A 480 -7.97 21.75 7.88
N ILE A 481 -6.73 21.86 7.38
CA ILE A 481 -6.14 23.11 6.87
C ILE A 481 -6.93 23.66 5.68
N GLU A 482 -7.37 22.80 4.76
CA GLU A 482 -8.19 23.17 3.60
C GLU A 482 -9.69 23.30 3.94
N GLY A 483 -10.08 22.96 5.17
CA GLY A 483 -11.46 23.08 5.66
C GLY A 483 -12.42 22.01 5.14
N LEU A 484 -11.89 20.83 4.76
CA LEU A 484 -12.70 19.67 4.38
C LEU A 484 -13.31 18.96 5.59
N THR A 485 -12.62 18.95 6.72
CA THR A 485 -13.09 18.33 7.97
C THR A 485 -12.76 19.21 9.19
N THR A 486 -13.37 18.90 10.33
CA THR A 486 -13.07 19.58 11.61
C THR A 486 -11.97 18.85 12.38
N ILE A 487 -11.36 19.50 13.37
CA ILE A 487 -10.32 18.85 14.19
C ILE A 487 -10.88 17.67 14.99
N GLU A 488 -12.13 17.75 15.41
CA GLU A 488 -12.83 16.70 16.17
C GLU A 488 -13.02 15.45 15.31
N GLN A 489 -13.51 15.59 14.08
CA GLN A 489 -13.64 14.48 13.15
C GLN A 489 -12.25 13.94 12.73
N MET A 490 -11.26 14.81 12.56
CA MET A 490 -9.90 14.40 12.23
C MET A 490 -9.27 13.50 13.31
N ARG A 491 -9.54 13.75 14.60
CA ARG A 491 -9.06 12.90 15.70
C ARG A 491 -9.58 11.46 15.59
N LYS A 492 -10.82 11.28 15.14
CA LYS A 492 -11.43 9.97 14.89
C LYS A 492 -10.90 9.28 13.64
N LEU A 493 -10.65 10.03 12.57
CA LEU A 493 -10.14 9.49 11.31
C LEU A 493 -8.65 9.13 11.37
N ALA A 494 -7.85 9.90 12.10
CA ALA A 494 -6.39 9.81 12.12
C ALA A 494 -5.78 8.41 12.36
N PRO A 495 -6.36 7.52 13.18
CA PRO A 495 -5.87 6.15 13.34
C PRO A 495 -5.92 5.32 12.06
N TYR A 496 -6.83 5.62 11.13
CA TYR A 496 -7.09 4.83 9.93
C TYR A 496 -6.45 5.41 8.65
N ILE A 497 -5.95 6.65 8.69
CA ILE A 497 -5.45 7.36 7.50
C ILE A 497 -4.01 7.83 7.61
N ASN A 498 -3.36 7.92 6.45
CA ASN A 498 -2.04 8.50 6.27
C ASN A 498 -1.98 9.33 4.97
N SER A 499 -0.87 10.04 4.74
CA SER A 499 -0.64 10.84 3.52
C SER A 499 0.53 10.29 2.70
N GLY A 500 0.72 8.99 2.77
CA GLY A 500 1.79 8.27 2.12
C GLY A 500 1.91 6.86 2.68
N GLY A 501 2.85 6.09 2.15
CA GLY A 501 3.12 4.74 2.60
C GLY A 501 4.49 4.30 2.11
N ASP A 502 5.04 3.28 2.73
CA ASP A 502 6.40 2.81 2.43
C ASP A 502 6.40 1.48 1.65
N VAL A 503 5.22 0.94 1.34
CA VAL A 503 5.08 -0.28 0.54
C VAL A 503 4.59 0.07 -0.86
N PHE A 504 5.38 -0.34 -1.85
CA PHE A 504 5.17 0.01 -3.24
C PHE A 504 5.04 -1.21 -4.14
N ARG A 505 4.09 -1.18 -5.06
CA ARG A 505 4.03 -2.07 -6.21
C ARG A 505 4.75 -1.43 -7.40
N ALA A 506 5.63 -2.21 -8.02
CA ALA A 506 6.37 -1.81 -9.21
C ALA A 506 6.12 -2.81 -10.34
N GLN A 507 5.82 -2.32 -11.54
CA GLN A 507 5.77 -3.14 -12.75
C GLN A 507 6.89 -2.71 -13.69
N SER A 508 7.87 -3.59 -13.92
CA SER A 508 9.05 -3.32 -14.73
C SER A 508 9.01 -4.09 -16.04
N LEU A 509 9.28 -3.39 -17.14
CA LEU A 509 9.45 -3.97 -18.47
C LEU A 509 10.92 -3.96 -18.86
N GLY A 510 11.48 -5.13 -19.14
CA GLY A 510 12.80 -5.28 -19.75
C GLY A 510 12.67 -5.55 -21.25
N TYR A 511 13.38 -4.78 -22.07
CA TYR A 511 13.26 -4.85 -23.53
C TYR A 511 14.51 -4.39 -24.27
N TYR A 512 14.57 -4.67 -25.57
CA TYR A 512 15.59 -4.13 -26.47
C TYR A 512 15.08 -2.91 -27.22
N GLY A 513 15.99 -2.00 -27.57
CA GLY A 513 15.64 -0.77 -28.30
C GLY A 513 14.91 -1.04 -29.63
N LYS A 514 15.26 -2.14 -30.32
CA LYS A 514 14.58 -2.57 -31.55
C LYS A 514 14.43 -4.07 -31.67
N GLY A 515 13.18 -4.51 -31.85
CA GLY A 515 12.81 -5.94 -31.93
C GLY A 515 13.15 -6.70 -30.64
N GLY A 516 13.06 -8.03 -30.68
CA GLY A 516 13.35 -8.87 -29.51
C GLY A 516 12.16 -9.01 -28.54
N PRO A 517 12.28 -9.91 -27.55
CA PRO A 517 11.27 -10.14 -26.54
C PRO A 517 11.16 -8.96 -25.57
N VAL A 518 9.99 -8.85 -24.95
CA VAL A 518 9.71 -7.96 -23.82
C VAL A 518 9.30 -8.84 -22.64
N THR A 519 9.91 -8.60 -21.48
CA THR A 519 9.58 -9.29 -20.24
C THR A 519 8.94 -8.29 -19.30
N ARG A 520 7.79 -8.65 -18.71
CA ARG A 520 7.07 -7.84 -17.73
C ARG A 520 7.10 -8.53 -16.38
N VAL A 521 7.60 -7.84 -15.36
CA VAL A 521 7.71 -8.35 -13.99
C VAL A 521 7.00 -7.38 -13.06
N GLU A 522 6.23 -7.93 -12.13
CA GLU A 522 5.64 -7.19 -11.01
C GLU A 522 6.37 -7.55 -9.72
N ALA A 523 6.54 -6.57 -8.83
CA ALA A 523 7.08 -6.80 -7.50
C ALA A 523 6.44 -5.91 -6.45
N ILE A 524 6.46 -6.37 -5.19
CA ILE A 524 6.14 -5.58 -4.01
C ILE A 524 7.45 -5.26 -3.27
N ILE A 525 7.65 -3.99 -3.00
CA ILE A 525 8.83 -3.42 -2.37
C ILE A 525 8.40 -2.84 -1.03
N ASP A 526 8.89 -3.44 0.05
CA ASP A 526 8.69 -2.99 1.41
C ASP A 526 9.86 -2.06 1.83
N GLY A 527 9.59 -0.77 1.82
CA GLY A 527 10.51 0.31 2.23
C GLY A 527 10.57 0.57 3.73
N THR A 528 9.76 -0.14 4.55
CA THR A 528 9.80 0.00 6.01
C THR A 528 11.11 -0.51 6.63
N PHE A 529 11.84 -1.34 5.88
CA PHE A 529 13.16 -1.83 6.26
C PHE A 529 14.27 -1.05 5.55
N ILE A 530 15.42 -0.94 6.21
CA ILE A 530 16.64 -0.38 5.61
C ILE A 530 17.73 -1.46 5.61
N PRO A 531 18.18 -1.96 4.43
CA PRO A 531 17.69 -1.64 3.09
C PRO A 531 16.27 -2.20 2.84
N PRO A 532 15.52 -1.66 1.85
CA PRO A 532 14.20 -2.15 1.49
C PRO A 532 14.21 -3.63 1.09
N ARG A 533 13.08 -4.30 1.29
CA ARG A 533 12.91 -5.72 1.01
C ARG A 533 11.95 -5.91 -0.15
N ILE A 534 12.36 -6.71 -1.14
CA ILE A 534 11.42 -7.18 -2.16
C ILE A 534 10.72 -8.41 -1.59
N THR A 535 9.45 -8.27 -1.20
CA THR A 535 8.67 -9.32 -0.53
C THR A 535 8.01 -10.27 -1.53
N TYR A 536 7.73 -9.78 -2.73
CA TYR A 536 6.98 -10.51 -3.75
C TYR A 536 7.52 -10.19 -5.15
N ILE A 537 7.63 -11.20 -6.01
CA ILE A 537 7.97 -11.04 -7.44
C ILE A 537 7.14 -12.01 -8.28
N ARG A 538 6.53 -11.52 -9.35
CA ARG A 538 5.78 -12.31 -10.33
C ARG A 538 6.17 -11.96 -11.75
N ASP A 539 6.37 -12.98 -12.57
CA ASP A 539 6.56 -12.82 -14.02
C ASP A 539 5.17 -12.76 -14.70
N LEU A 540 4.87 -11.63 -15.33
CA LEU A 540 3.63 -11.37 -16.05
C LEU A 540 3.79 -11.51 -17.57
N SER A 541 4.94 -11.99 -18.05
CA SER A 541 5.21 -12.10 -19.50
C SER A 541 4.25 -13.06 -20.22
N ASN A 542 3.63 -14.00 -19.49
CA ASN A 542 2.61 -14.89 -20.04
C ASN A 542 1.32 -14.15 -20.41
N LEU A 543 1.05 -13.01 -19.77
CA LEU A 543 -0.06 -12.10 -20.10
C LEU A 543 0.33 -11.11 -21.22
N GLY A 544 1.50 -11.29 -21.84
CA GLY A 544 2.04 -10.38 -22.84
C GLY A 544 2.74 -9.17 -22.23
N ALA A 545 3.09 -8.22 -23.11
CA ALA A 545 3.77 -7.00 -22.71
C ALA A 545 2.86 -6.03 -21.93
N GLY A 546 1.53 -6.16 -22.06
CA GLY A 546 0.53 -5.26 -21.48
C GLY A 546 0.49 -3.87 -22.11
N TYR A 547 1.63 -3.31 -22.52
CA TYR A 547 1.73 -1.93 -22.98
C TYR A 547 2.16 -1.84 -24.45
N PRO A 548 1.68 -0.84 -25.21
CA PRO A 548 2.20 -0.55 -26.53
C PRO A 548 3.70 -0.19 -26.45
N LEU A 549 4.52 -0.78 -27.33
CA LEU A 549 5.98 -0.57 -27.35
C LEU A 549 6.37 0.92 -27.43
N SER A 550 5.57 1.74 -28.11
CA SER A 550 5.80 3.19 -28.23
C SER A 550 5.63 3.94 -26.91
N SER A 551 4.82 3.42 -26.00
CA SER A 551 4.44 4.13 -24.77
C SER A 551 5.60 4.17 -23.77
N PHE A 552 6.40 3.10 -23.68
CA PHE A 552 7.49 3.01 -22.69
C PHE A 552 8.90 3.21 -23.25
N ARG A 553 9.10 3.11 -24.57
CA ARG A 553 10.43 3.29 -25.20
C ARG A 553 10.92 4.74 -25.28
N GLY A 554 10.09 5.70 -24.89
CA GLY A 554 10.31 7.12 -25.16
C GLY A 554 10.13 7.45 -26.64
N ASN A 555 9.87 8.70 -26.98
CA ASN A 555 9.72 9.12 -28.37
C ASN A 555 11.02 8.86 -29.15
N GLU A 556 11.04 7.84 -30.01
CA GLU A 556 11.99 7.79 -31.12
C GLU A 556 11.71 9.02 -31.99
N THR A 557 12.49 10.09 -31.81
CA THR A 557 12.53 11.18 -32.78
C THR A 557 13.15 10.62 -34.05
N TRP A 558 12.28 10.12 -34.93
CA TRP A 558 12.64 9.79 -36.30
C TRP A 558 13.15 11.08 -36.94
N TRP A 559 14.47 11.21 -37.09
CA TRP A 559 15.04 12.03 -38.15
C TRP A 559 14.55 11.42 -39.47
N LEU A 560 13.35 11.81 -39.90
CA LEU A 560 12.93 11.71 -41.29
C LEU A 560 13.97 12.50 -42.06
N GLY A 561 14.86 11.77 -42.74
CA GLY A 561 15.87 12.35 -43.59
C GLY A 561 15.22 13.38 -44.50
N GLU A 562 15.84 14.56 -44.58
CA GLU A 562 15.55 15.53 -45.62
C GLU A 562 15.61 14.82 -46.98
N THR A 563 14.45 14.47 -47.54
CA THR A 563 14.30 14.38 -48.98
C THR A 563 14.31 15.81 -49.51
N THR A 564 15.50 16.33 -49.78
CA THR A 564 15.69 17.50 -50.64
C THR A 564 16.07 17.03 -52.05
N GLN A 565 15.08 17.18 -52.93
CA GLN A 565 15.09 17.39 -54.40
C GLN A 565 16.13 16.70 -55.29
#